data_AF-A0A6J1SVY4-F1
#
_entry.id   AF-A0A6J1SVY4-F1
#
_cell.length_a   1.000
_cell.length_b   1.000
_cell.length_c   1.000
_cell.angle_alpha   90.00
_cell.angle_beta   90.00
_cell.angle_gamma   90.00
#
_symmetry.space_group_name_H-M   'P 1'
#
loop_
_entity.id
_entity.type
_entity.pdbx_description
1 polymer ?
#
loop_
_entity_poly.entity_id
_entity_poly.type
_entity_poly.pdbx_seq_one_letter_code
_entity_poly.pdbx_strand_id
1 'polypeptide(L)'
;MSGSISIDDSAWVRVNLDVRNNNQWKENAFIFDFKDKACSIISSHIPGFYHVVFDKDGKAPKSPCIIPAGVYVVNQEPIDWTFPNFPVLPYGHYQFKIRIGNGKDLFTCFMVECHVIPKP
;
A
#
# COMPACT_ATOMS: atom_id res chain seq x y z
N MET A 1 17.81 0.98 14.96
CA MET A 1 16.57 0.87 15.77
C MET A 1 15.99 -0.50 15.47
N SER A 2 16.14 -1.45 16.40
CA SER A 2 15.66 -2.83 16.23
C SER A 2 14.54 -3.07 17.24
N GLY A 3 13.37 -2.49 16.97
CA GLY A 3 12.12 -2.83 17.63
C GLY A 3 11.21 -3.44 16.58
N SER A 4 10.76 -4.67 16.80
CA SER A 4 9.83 -5.36 15.92
C SER A 4 8.43 -4.76 16.15
N ILE A 5 8.08 -3.73 15.38
CA ILE A 5 6.80 -3.01 15.50
C ILE A 5 5.74 -3.71 14.63
N SER A 6 4.60 -4.07 15.22
CA SER A 6 3.42 -4.56 14.50
C SER A 6 2.66 -3.41 13.85
N ILE A 7 2.05 -3.66 12.70
CA ILE A 7 1.15 -2.70 12.04
C ILE A 7 -0.28 -3.12 12.34
N ASP A 8 -1.02 -2.29 13.06
CA ASP A 8 -2.43 -2.50 13.38
C ASP A 8 -3.28 -1.31 12.87
N ASP A 9 -4.55 -1.28 13.25
CA ASP A 9 -5.48 -0.23 12.84
C ASP A 9 -5.28 1.12 13.57
N SER A 10 -4.34 1.24 14.51
CA SER A 10 -3.92 2.54 15.06
C SER A 10 -2.94 3.28 14.15
N ALA A 11 -2.30 2.57 13.23
CA ALA A 11 -1.39 3.16 12.27
C ALA A 11 -2.14 3.96 11.18
N TRP A 12 -1.49 5.03 10.70
CA TRP A 12 -1.92 5.88 9.61
C TRP A 12 -1.19 5.51 8.31
N VAL A 13 -1.80 5.81 7.16
CA VAL A 13 -1.19 5.65 5.84
C VAL A 13 -1.49 6.85 4.96
N ARG A 14 -0.44 7.37 4.32
CA ARG A 14 -0.53 8.49 3.37
C ARG A 14 0.06 8.08 2.03
N VAL A 15 -0.71 8.28 0.97
CA VAL A 15 -0.32 8.01 -0.41
C VAL A 15 -0.44 9.30 -1.21
N ASN A 16 0.66 9.74 -1.82
CA ASN A 16 0.66 10.80 -2.82
C ASN A 16 0.94 10.16 -4.18
N LEU A 17 0.05 10.35 -5.15
CA LEU A 17 0.32 10.03 -6.55
C LEU A 17 0.74 11.28 -7.29
N ASP A 18 1.86 11.18 -7.97
CA ASP A 18 2.28 12.14 -8.97
C ASP A 18 2.02 11.54 -10.37
N VAL A 19 1.68 12.39 -11.33
CA VAL A 19 1.45 11.98 -12.72
C VAL A 19 2.53 12.56 -13.61
N ARG A 20 3.03 11.78 -14.56
CA ARG A 20 3.98 12.26 -15.54
C ARG A 20 3.25 13.01 -16.65
N ASN A 21 3.63 14.26 -16.86
CA ASN A 21 3.14 15.07 -17.98
C ASN A 21 4.30 15.90 -18.55
N ASN A 22 4.47 15.91 -19.88
CA ASN A 22 5.57 16.60 -20.57
C ASN A 22 6.95 16.31 -19.96
N ASN A 23 7.26 15.04 -19.70
CA ASN A 23 8.51 14.57 -19.07
C ASN A 23 8.80 15.12 -17.66
N GLN A 24 7.81 15.70 -16.99
CA GLN A 24 7.92 16.15 -15.61
C GLN A 24 6.90 15.43 -14.73
N TRP A 25 7.27 15.18 -13.49
CA TRP A 25 6.32 14.76 -12.47
C TRP A 25 5.49 15.96 -12.03
N LYS A 26 4.18 15.87 -12.19
CA LYS A 26 3.21 16.81 -11.62
C LYS A 26 2.74 16.22 -10.31
N GLU A 27 3.14 16.88 -9.23
CA GLU A 27 2.90 16.37 -7.88
C GLU A 27 1.42 16.40 -7.49
N ASN A 28 1.03 15.48 -6.60
CA ASN A 28 -0.27 15.49 -5.93
C ASN A 28 -1.47 15.40 -6.88
N ALA A 29 -1.36 14.62 -7.96
CA ALA A 29 -2.49 14.27 -8.80
C ALA A 29 -3.60 13.60 -7.98
N PHE A 30 -3.22 12.74 -7.02
CA PHE A 30 -4.12 12.25 -5.98
C PHE A 30 -3.41 12.25 -4.62
N ILE A 31 -4.17 12.52 -3.56
CA ILE A 31 -3.71 12.39 -2.18
C ILE A 31 -4.73 11.54 -1.44
N PHE A 32 -4.28 10.42 -0.88
CA PHE A 32 -5.05 9.63 0.06
C PHE A 32 -4.37 9.76 1.43
N ASP A 33 -5.11 10.27 2.40
CA ASP A 33 -4.57 10.57 3.73
C ASP A 33 -5.48 9.93 4.78
N PHE A 34 -5.13 8.68 5.13
CA PHE A 34 -5.86 7.89 6.10
C PHE A 34 -5.20 8.04 7.47
N LYS A 35 -5.99 8.53 8.44
CA LYS A 35 -5.49 8.86 9.78
C LYS A 35 -5.42 7.67 10.72
N ASP A 36 -6.08 6.58 10.36
CA ASP A 36 -6.14 5.32 11.11
C ASP A 36 -6.35 4.17 10.12
N LYS A 37 -6.47 2.94 10.66
CA LYS A 37 -6.87 1.72 9.95
C LYS A 37 -5.92 1.30 8.83
N ALA A 38 -4.63 1.61 8.94
CA ALA A 38 -3.67 1.29 7.88
C ALA A 38 -3.66 -0.20 7.51
N CYS A 39 -3.74 -1.10 8.50
CA CYS A 39 -3.83 -2.54 8.24
C CYS A 39 -5.08 -2.89 7.43
N SER A 40 -6.26 -2.47 7.89
CA SER A 40 -7.54 -2.70 7.20
C SER A 40 -7.60 -2.05 5.81
N ILE A 41 -6.96 -0.90 5.61
CA ILE A 41 -6.88 -0.23 4.32
C ILE A 41 -6.05 -1.06 3.34
N ILE A 42 -4.91 -1.60 3.76
CA ILE A 42 -4.08 -2.45 2.91
C ILE A 42 -4.87 -3.70 2.51
N SER A 43 -5.53 -4.38 3.46
CA SER A 43 -6.29 -5.61 3.19
C SER A 43 -7.51 -5.37 2.29
N SER A 44 -8.13 -4.20 2.34
CA SER A 44 -9.34 -3.88 1.56
C SER A 44 -9.04 -3.20 0.21
N HIS A 45 -7.96 -2.44 0.07
CA HIS A 45 -7.61 -1.75 -1.19
C HIS A 45 -6.69 -2.58 -2.09
N ILE A 46 -5.85 -3.46 -1.53
CA ILE A 46 -4.94 -4.32 -2.30
C ILE A 46 -4.98 -5.76 -1.74
N PRO A 47 -6.15 -6.43 -1.79
CA PRO A 47 -6.36 -7.72 -1.13
C PRO A 47 -5.41 -8.82 -1.63
N GLY A 48 -5.10 -8.86 -2.93
CA GLY A 48 -4.16 -9.84 -3.49
C GLY A 48 -2.75 -9.68 -2.92
N PHE A 49 -2.28 -8.44 -2.78
CA PHE A 49 -1.00 -8.16 -2.12
C PHE A 49 -1.03 -8.52 -0.65
N TYR A 50 -2.08 -8.13 0.08
CA TYR A 50 -2.19 -8.45 1.51
C TYR A 50 -2.14 -9.96 1.75
N HIS A 51 -2.86 -10.73 0.93
CA HIS A 51 -2.88 -12.18 1.04
C HIS A 51 -1.49 -12.79 0.78
N VAL A 52 -0.86 -12.42 -0.33
CA VAL A 52 0.46 -12.94 -0.71
C VAL A 52 1.55 -12.53 0.27
N VAL A 53 1.50 -11.34 0.87
CA VAL A 53 2.59 -10.85 1.71
C VAL A 53 2.39 -11.14 3.20
N PHE A 54 1.17 -10.94 3.71
CA PHE A 54 0.90 -10.94 5.16
C PHE A 54 -0.01 -12.09 5.62
N ASP A 55 -0.76 -12.71 4.72
CA ASP A 55 -1.74 -13.74 5.05
C ASP A 55 -1.62 -15.00 4.18
N LYS A 56 -0.38 -15.44 3.92
CA LYS A 56 -0.10 -16.62 3.09
C LYS A 56 -0.80 -17.89 3.59
N ASP A 57 -0.89 -18.03 4.92
CA ASP A 57 -1.50 -19.19 5.56
C ASP A 57 -3.02 -19.08 5.73
N GLY A 58 -3.64 -17.94 5.35
CA GLY A 58 -5.07 -17.68 5.62
C GLY A 58 -5.41 -17.62 7.11
N LYS A 59 -4.40 -17.35 7.96
CA LYS A 59 -4.49 -17.35 9.43
C LYS A 59 -4.52 -15.95 10.02
N ALA A 60 -4.33 -14.90 9.22
CA ALA A 60 -4.41 -13.54 9.72
C ALA A 60 -5.83 -13.27 10.24
N PRO A 61 -5.98 -12.77 11.47
CA PRO A 61 -7.29 -12.46 12.01
C PRO A 61 -7.97 -11.41 11.10
N LYS A 62 -9.18 -11.71 10.64
CA LYS A 62 -10.00 -10.79 9.84
C LYS A 62 -10.38 -9.52 10.63
N SER A 63 -10.31 -9.57 11.95
CA SER A 63 -10.46 -8.44 12.87
C SER A 63 -10.06 -8.85 14.30
N PRO A 64 -9.35 -7.98 15.06
CA PRO A 64 -8.70 -6.74 14.61
C PRO A 64 -7.59 -7.04 13.60
N CYS A 65 -7.40 -6.16 12.60
CA CYS A 65 -6.35 -6.33 11.60
C CYS A 65 -5.01 -6.02 12.25
N ILE A 66 -4.14 -7.02 12.33
CA ILE A 66 -2.80 -6.92 12.90
C ILE A 66 -1.83 -7.66 12.00
N ILE A 67 -0.86 -6.95 11.45
CA ILE A 67 0.32 -7.51 10.79
C ILE A 67 1.40 -7.62 11.87
N PRO A 68 1.70 -8.85 12.34
CA PRO A 68 2.69 -9.02 13.40
C PRO A 68 4.08 -8.60 12.90
N ALA A 69 4.94 -8.21 13.84
CA ALA A 69 6.30 -7.90 13.47
C ALA A 69 7.05 -9.19 13.09
N GLY A 70 7.74 -9.18 11.96
CA GLY A 70 8.41 -10.37 11.45
C GLY A 70 9.04 -10.13 10.08
N VAL A 71 9.72 -11.16 9.58
CA VAL A 71 10.29 -11.15 8.23
C VAL A 71 9.32 -11.87 7.30
N TYR A 72 8.80 -11.14 6.32
CA TYR A 72 7.90 -11.65 5.29
C TYR A 72 8.70 -11.86 4.00
N VAL A 73 8.75 -13.11 3.52
CA VAL A 73 9.49 -13.49 2.30
C VAL A 73 8.49 -13.85 1.20
N VAL A 74 8.57 -13.15 0.06
CA VAL A 74 7.71 -13.35 -1.10
C VAL A 74 8.56 -13.76 -2.28
N ASN A 75 8.41 -15.01 -2.74
CA ASN A 75 9.25 -15.60 -3.79
C ASN A 75 8.47 -15.76 -5.09
N GLN A 76 8.51 -14.74 -5.96
CA GLN A 76 7.90 -14.78 -7.31
C GLN A 76 6.44 -15.26 -7.34
N GLU A 77 5.69 -15.01 -6.26
CA GLU A 77 4.29 -15.40 -6.18
C GLU A 77 3.44 -14.43 -7.04
N PRO A 78 2.51 -14.95 -7.84
CA PRO A 78 1.63 -14.11 -8.63
C PRO A 78 0.72 -13.33 -7.68
N ILE A 79 0.78 -12.00 -7.76
CA ILE A 79 -0.09 -11.10 -7.02
C ILE A 79 -1.25 -10.70 -7.93
N ASP A 80 -2.47 -10.90 -7.44
CA ASP A 80 -3.66 -10.31 -8.06
C ASP A 80 -3.67 -8.79 -7.78
N TRP A 81 -3.35 -8.01 -8.81
CA TRP A 81 -3.33 -6.54 -8.78
C TRP A 81 -4.72 -5.95 -9.04
N THR A 82 -5.74 -6.48 -8.36
CA THR A 82 -7.09 -5.93 -8.34
C THR A 82 -7.24 -4.94 -7.19
N PHE A 83 -7.68 -3.72 -7.51
CA PHE A 83 -7.84 -2.62 -6.55
C PHE A 83 -9.33 -2.24 -6.41
N PRO A 84 -10.12 -2.94 -5.58
CA PRO A 84 -11.58 -2.80 -5.57
C PRO A 84 -12.06 -1.44 -5.04
N ASN A 85 -11.31 -0.83 -4.13
CA ASN A 85 -11.67 0.43 -3.46
C ASN A 85 -10.80 1.62 -3.95
N PHE A 86 -10.21 1.53 -5.14
CA PHE A 86 -9.34 2.56 -5.69
C PHE A 86 -9.97 3.16 -6.97
N PRO A 87 -9.84 4.47 -7.21
CA PRO A 87 -10.40 5.08 -8.42
C PRO A 87 -9.77 4.49 -9.68
N VAL A 88 -10.56 4.42 -10.75
CA VAL A 88 -10.05 4.06 -12.08
C VAL A 88 -9.10 5.17 -12.54
N LEU A 89 -7.82 4.84 -12.66
CA LEU A 89 -6.81 5.77 -13.13
C LEU A 89 -6.83 5.86 -14.67
N PRO A 90 -6.70 7.07 -15.24
CA PRO A 90 -6.35 7.22 -16.65
C PRO A 90 -5.06 6.47 -17.02
N TYR A 91 -4.90 6.16 -18.30
CA TYR A 91 -3.64 5.60 -18.79
C TYR A 91 -2.50 6.61 -18.66
N GLY A 92 -1.33 6.15 -18.23
CA GLY A 92 -0.17 7.02 -18.05
C GLY A 92 0.83 6.51 -17.01
N HIS A 93 1.86 7.32 -16.79
CA HIS A 93 2.91 7.04 -15.81
C HIS A 93 2.60 7.75 -14.48
N TYR A 94 2.64 6.98 -13.41
CA TYR A 94 2.36 7.43 -12.06
C TYR A 94 3.53 7.11 -11.14
N GLN A 95 3.76 7.98 -10.17
CA GLN A 95 4.69 7.75 -9.07
C GLN A 95 3.92 7.80 -7.75
N PHE A 96 3.91 6.69 -7.03
CA PHE A 96 3.31 6.55 -5.72
C PHE A 96 4.37 6.81 -4.65
N LYS A 97 4.10 7.76 -3.76
CA LYS A 97 4.86 8.02 -2.54
C LYS A 97 4.01 7.58 -1.35
N ILE A 98 4.27 6.38 -0.83
CA ILE A 98 3.50 5.74 0.23
C ILE A 98 4.26 5.86 1.54
N ARG A 99 3.59 6.34 2.59
CA ARG A 99 4.15 6.50 3.93
C ARG A 99 3.21 5.85 4.93
N ILE A 100 3.75 5.06 5.85
CA ILE A 100 2.99 4.40 6.91
C ILE A 100 3.68 4.70 8.24
N GLY A 101 2.89 5.00 9.27
CA GLY A 101 3.41 5.29 10.61
C GLY A 101 2.35 5.19 11.68
N ASN A 102 2.73 5.46 12.93
CA ASN A 102 1.81 5.53 14.06
C ASN A 102 2.17 6.74 14.92
N GLY A 103 1.17 7.54 15.30
CA GLY A 103 1.41 8.82 15.95
C GLY A 103 2.38 9.69 15.14
N LYS A 104 3.53 10.04 15.73
CA LYS A 104 4.60 10.83 15.08
C LYS A 104 5.67 9.96 14.41
N ASP A 105 5.65 8.65 14.63
CA ASP A 105 6.70 7.75 14.18
C ASP A 105 6.40 7.24 12.76
N LEU A 106 7.38 7.39 11.87
CA LEU A 106 7.32 6.85 10.51
C LEU A 106 7.92 5.43 10.51
N PHE A 107 7.15 4.45 10.05
CA PHE A 107 7.59 3.06 9.98
C PHE A 107 8.21 2.72 8.63
N THR A 108 7.57 3.13 7.54
CA THR A 108 8.06 2.85 6.19
C THR A 108 7.70 3.94 5.21
N CYS A 109 8.54 4.07 4.18
CA CYS A 109 8.37 4.95 3.03
C CYS A 109 8.68 4.16 1.76
N PHE A 110 7.70 4.01 0.88
CA PHE A 110 7.86 3.40 -0.43
C PHE A 110 7.71 4.43 -1.54
N MET A 111 8.53 4.28 -2.57
CA MET A 111 8.38 4.98 -3.83
C MET A 111 8.20 3.94 -4.94
N VAL A 112 7.07 3.97 -5.63
CA VAL A 112 6.73 2.99 -6.67
C VAL A 112 6.38 3.75 -7.94
N GLU A 113 7.05 3.42 -9.04
CA GLU A 113 6.69 3.92 -10.37
C GLU A 113 5.84 2.87 -11.09
N CYS A 114 4.68 3.28 -11.58
CA CYS A 114 3.72 2.42 -12.25
C CYS A 114 3.36 3.00 -13.63
N HIS A 115 3.18 2.13 -14.61
CA HIS A 115 2.64 2.51 -15.93
C HIS A 115 1.29 1.81 -16.13
N VAL A 116 0.22 2.60 -16.16
CA VAL A 116 -1.13 2.10 -16.42
C VAL A 116 -1.35 2.08 -17.93
N ILE A 117 -1.48 0.88 -18.50
CA ILE A 117 -1.67 0.66 -19.93
C ILE A 117 -3.07 0.10 -20.22
N PRO A 118 -3.63 0.31 -21.43
CA PRO A 118 -4.86 -0.35 -21.85
C PRO A 118 -4.73 -1.87 -21.79
N LYS A 119 -5.82 -2.55 -21.43
CA LYS A 119 -5.91 -3.99 -21.66
C LYS A 119 -5.85 -4.24 -23.17
N PRO A 120 -5.03 -5.19 -23.64
CA PRO A 120 -4.97 -5.55 -25.05
C PRO A 120 -6.31 -6.11 -25.55
#